data_AF-A0A1M3IJP7-F1
#
_entry.id   AF-A0A1M3IJP7-F1
#
_cell.length_a   1.000
_cell.length_b   1.000
_cell.length_c   1.000
_cell.angle_alpha   90.00
_cell.angle_beta   90.00
_cell.angle_gamma   90.00
#
_symmetry.space_group_name_H-M   'P 1'
#
loop_
_entity.id
_entity.type
_entity.pdbx_description
1 polymer ?
#
loop_
_entity_poly.entity_id
_entity_poly.type
_entity_poly.pdbx_seq_one_letter_code
_entity_poly.pdbx_strand_id
1 'polypeptide(L)'
;MRHKLRFWLAFSIIILFSWLDYQYFTEGHADFFPAVIRQLGHLIVLLLILAAGYWGWAKQVLPWPKRVWVYSYGLTISIIGIIGLIQWKTELFGVGFLDVISSVRLFLGSPVPYFMMYILYTITLNPTNMNGSDKKEEEKNRY
;
A
#
# COMPACT_ATOMS: atom_id res chain seq x y z
N MET A 1 -8.14 -7.35 -21.10
CA MET A 1 -6.65 -7.19 -21.12
C MET A 1 -6.18 -5.81 -20.61
N ARG A 2 -6.77 -4.69 -21.06
CA ARG A 2 -6.39 -3.32 -20.63
C ARG A 2 -6.29 -3.08 -19.12
N HIS A 3 -7.19 -3.68 -18.33
CA HIS A 3 -7.20 -3.53 -16.86
C HIS A 3 -6.02 -4.21 -16.17
N LYS A 4 -5.57 -5.36 -16.69
CA LYS A 4 -4.38 -6.08 -16.18
C LYS A 4 -3.10 -5.31 -16.48
N LEU A 5 -2.98 -4.75 -17.69
CA LEU A 5 -1.82 -3.93 -18.06
C LEU A 5 -1.67 -2.69 -17.17
N ARG A 6 -2.77 -1.97 -16.91
CA ARG A 6 -2.74 -0.78 -16.03
C ARG A 6 -2.36 -1.12 -14.59
N PHE A 7 -2.82 -2.26 -14.09
CA PHE A 7 -2.38 -2.77 -12.79
C PHE A 7 -0.86 -2.97 -12.76
N TRP A 8 -0.31 -3.71 -13.73
CA TRP A 8 1.12 -3.98 -13.78
C TRP A 8 1.96 -2.71 -13.94
N LEU A 9 1.52 -1.76 -14.76
CA LEU A 9 2.18 -0.45 -14.88
C LEU A 9 2.18 0.32 -13.55
N ALA A 10 1.04 0.39 -12.87
CA ALA A 10 0.96 1.03 -11.56
C ALA A 10 1.83 0.31 -10.52
N PHE A 11 1.85 -1.02 -10.54
CA PHE A 11 2.68 -1.83 -9.66
C PHE A 11 4.18 -1.55 -9.89
N SER A 12 4.64 -1.52 -11.14
CA SER A 12 6.03 -1.16 -11.47
C SER A 12 6.39 0.25 -11.00
N ILE A 13 5.48 1.22 -11.17
CA ILE A 13 5.68 2.59 -10.67
C ILE A 13 5.79 2.61 -9.14
N ILE A 14 4.94 1.86 -8.43
CA ILE A 14 4.99 1.76 -6.97
C ILE A 14 6.30 1.11 -6.51
N ILE A 15 6.78 0.08 -7.21
CA ILE A 15 8.10 -0.53 -6.92
C ILE A 15 9.21 0.52 -7.05
N LEU A 16 9.19 1.32 -8.12
CA LEU A 16 10.19 2.38 -8.31
C LEU A 16 10.14 3.43 -7.19
N PHE A 17 8.95 3.87 -6.78
CA PHE A 17 8.81 4.82 -5.67
C PHE A 17 9.25 4.21 -4.34
N SER A 18 8.87 2.97 -4.07
CA SER A 18 9.31 2.23 -2.87
C SER A 18 10.83 2.09 -2.83
N TRP A 19 11.45 1.78 -3.96
CA TRP A 19 12.91 1.72 -4.09
C TRP A 19 13.58 3.08 -3.84
N LEU A 20 13.02 4.17 -4.39
CA LEU A 20 13.53 5.52 -4.13
C LEU A 20 13.41 5.91 -2.65
N ASP A 21 12.29 5.57 -1.99
CA ASP A 21 12.10 5.83 -0.56
C ASP A 21 13.15 5.09 0.29
N TYR A 22 13.37 3.83 -0.06
CA TYR A 22 14.36 3.00 0.62
C TYR A 22 15.78 3.53 0.44
N GLN A 23 16.16 3.86 -0.80
CA GLN A 23 17.50 4.31 -1.13
C GLN A 23 17.81 5.69 -0.57
N TYR A 24 16.89 6.65 -0.66
CA TYR A 24 17.20 8.06 -0.34
C TYR A 24 16.79 8.51 1.06
N PHE A 25 15.76 7.90 1.65
CA PHE A 25 15.20 8.40 2.91
C PHE A 25 15.29 7.39 4.06
N THR A 26 15.36 6.09 3.76
CA THR A 26 15.41 5.01 4.78
C THR A 26 16.85 4.57 5.09
N GLU A 27 17.60 4.08 4.09
CA GLU A 27 18.91 3.46 4.34
C GLU A 27 20.04 4.06 3.48
N GLY A 28 20.02 3.86 2.15
CA GLY A 28 21.23 3.99 1.32
C GLY A 28 21.93 5.36 1.36
N HIS A 29 21.17 6.43 1.31
CA HIS A 29 21.63 7.83 1.28
C HIS A 29 20.94 8.68 2.34
N ALA A 30 20.35 8.02 3.33
CA ALA A 30 19.57 8.67 4.38
C ALA A 30 20.40 9.71 5.16
N ASP A 31 21.68 9.45 5.38
CA ASP A 31 22.56 10.34 6.14
C ASP A 31 22.94 11.63 5.40
N PHE A 32 22.72 11.69 4.07
CA PHE A 32 22.96 12.91 3.29
C PHE A 32 21.88 13.97 3.51
N PHE A 33 20.72 13.60 4.06
CA PHE A 33 19.59 14.53 4.25
C PHE A 33 19.28 14.75 5.74
N PRO A 34 19.04 16.01 6.16
CA PRO A 34 18.52 16.32 7.48
C PRO A 34 17.22 15.56 7.79
N ALA A 35 16.99 15.23 9.07
CA ALA A 35 15.84 14.46 9.52
C ALA A 35 14.48 15.02 9.02
N VAL A 36 14.32 16.34 9.02
CA VAL A 36 13.10 17.01 8.53
C VAL A 36 12.89 16.78 7.03
N ILE A 37 13.95 16.86 6.22
CA ILE A 37 13.87 16.62 4.77
C ILE A 37 13.52 15.16 4.50
N ARG A 38 14.09 14.22 5.26
CA ARG A 38 13.75 12.79 5.15
C ARG A 38 12.28 12.52 5.48
N GLN A 39 11.77 13.11 6.56
CA GLN A 39 10.36 12.96 6.96
C GLN A 39 9.42 13.49 5.88
N LEU A 40 9.72 14.66 5.30
CA LEU A 40 8.95 15.19 4.18
C LEU A 40 9.08 14.31 2.93
N GLY A 41 10.27 13.80 2.64
CA GLY A 41 10.54 12.87 1.55
C GLY A 41 9.65 11.63 1.63
N HIS A 42 9.59 10.98 2.79
CA HIS A 42 8.70 9.83 3.00
C HIS A 42 7.22 10.16 2.76
N LEU A 43 6.75 11.33 3.22
CA LEU A 43 5.36 11.76 2.99
C LEU A 43 5.07 12.02 1.51
N ILE A 44 6.00 12.64 0.80
CA ILE A 44 5.91 12.86 -0.65
C ILE A 44 5.85 11.53 -1.40
N VAL A 45 6.71 10.57 -1.04
CA VAL A 45 6.69 9.25 -1.68
C VAL A 45 5.37 8.51 -1.40
N LEU A 46 4.86 8.55 -0.17
CA LEU A 46 3.54 7.99 0.15
C LEU A 46 2.42 8.61 -0.68
N LEU A 47 2.46 9.93 -0.92
CA LEU A 47 1.49 10.62 -1.80
C LEU A 47 1.61 10.15 -3.25
N LEU A 48 2.83 9.96 -3.76
CA LEU A 48 3.09 9.44 -5.10
C LEU A 48 2.59 8.00 -5.26
N ILE A 49 2.81 7.15 -4.26
CA ILE A 49 2.29 5.78 -4.22
C ILE A 49 0.75 5.77 -4.17
N LEU A 50 0.15 6.65 -3.36
CA LEU A 50 -1.29 6.85 -3.32
C LEU A 50 -1.82 7.20 -4.71
N ALA A 51 -1.23 8.18 -5.39
CA ALA A 51 -1.63 8.61 -6.73
C ALA A 51 -1.48 7.49 -7.78
N ALA A 52 -0.35 6.77 -7.77
CA ALA A 52 -0.09 5.65 -8.67
C ALA A 52 -1.12 4.52 -8.47
N GLY A 53 -1.39 4.14 -7.22
CA GLY A 53 -2.37 3.12 -6.90
C GLY A 53 -3.79 3.54 -7.25
N TYR A 54 -4.18 4.79 -6.96
CA TYR A 54 -5.47 5.36 -7.38
C TYR A 54 -5.67 5.22 -8.89
N TRP A 55 -4.66 5.60 -9.68
CA TRP A 55 -4.71 5.50 -11.14
C TRP A 55 -4.82 4.06 -11.62
N GLY A 56 -4.08 3.13 -11.00
CA GLY A 56 -4.15 1.70 -11.31
C GLY A 56 -5.53 1.09 -11.02
N TRP A 57 -6.20 1.54 -9.95
CA TRP A 57 -7.55 1.10 -9.60
C TRP A 57 -8.68 1.84 -10.34
N ALA A 58 -8.40 2.97 -11.00
CA ALA A 58 -9.42 3.91 -11.49
C ALA A 58 -10.45 3.35 -12.48
N LYS A 59 -10.14 2.28 -13.22
CA LYS A 59 -11.08 1.65 -14.17
C LYS A 59 -11.30 0.16 -13.87
N GLN A 60 -11.11 -0.28 -12.64
CA GLN A 60 -11.44 -1.66 -12.27
C GLN A 60 -12.97 -1.83 -12.15
N VAL A 61 -13.44 -3.06 -12.33
CA VAL A 61 -14.88 -3.38 -12.38
C VAL A 61 -15.54 -3.12 -11.03
N LEU A 62 -14.89 -3.55 -9.94
CA LEU A 62 -15.35 -3.27 -8.59
C LEU A 62 -14.68 -1.99 -8.06
N PRO A 63 -15.43 -1.06 -7.45
CA PRO A 63 -14.88 0.21 -6.95
C PRO A 63 -14.23 0.09 -5.57
N TRP A 64 -14.44 -1.01 -4.84
CA TRP A 64 -13.96 -1.18 -3.47
C TRP A 64 -12.43 -1.07 -3.32
N PRO A 65 -11.58 -1.61 -4.23
CA PRO A 65 -10.13 -1.53 -4.06
C PRO A 65 -9.67 -0.08 -4.06
N LYS A 66 -10.22 0.73 -4.97
CA LYS A 66 -9.93 2.16 -5.05
C LYS A 66 -10.29 2.89 -3.76
N ARG A 67 -11.48 2.61 -3.20
CA ARG A 67 -11.93 3.25 -1.96
C ARG A 67 -11.03 2.88 -0.79
N VAL A 68 -10.79 1.58 -0.58
CA VAL A 68 -9.92 1.08 0.49
C VAL A 68 -8.52 1.68 0.37
N TRP A 69 -7.95 1.73 -0.84
CA TRP A 69 -6.65 2.35 -1.10
C TRP A 69 -6.60 3.82 -0.70
N VAL A 70 -7.58 4.62 -1.13
CA VAL A 70 -7.61 6.05 -0.81
C VAL A 70 -7.81 6.29 0.67
N TYR A 71 -8.72 5.55 1.30
CA TYR A 71 -8.98 5.72 2.73
C TYR A 71 -7.80 5.27 3.60
N SER A 72 -7.16 4.14 3.29
CA SER A 72 -6.02 3.67 4.08
C SER A 72 -4.84 4.64 3.99
N TYR A 73 -4.46 5.07 2.79
CA TYR A 73 -3.36 6.02 2.62
C TYR A 73 -3.71 7.41 3.15
N GLY A 74 -4.92 7.90 2.89
CA GLY A 74 -5.36 9.21 3.40
C GLY A 74 -5.35 9.25 4.93
N LEU A 75 -5.82 8.19 5.59
CA LEU A 75 -5.78 8.05 7.03
C LEU A 75 -4.34 7.96 7.55
N THR A 76 -3.51 7.10 6.97
CA THR A 76 -2.12 6.93 7.40
C THR A 76 -1.31 8.20 7.23
N ILE A 77 -1.40 8.88 6.09
CA ILE A 77 -0.69 10.14 5.85
C ILE A 77 -1.12 11.20 6.86
N SER A 78 -2.42 11.28 7.17
CA SER A 78 -2.94 12.20 8.19
C SER A 78 -2.39 11.89 9.58
N ILE A 79 -2.41 10.62 9.99
CA ILE A 79 -1.90 10.16 11.29
C ILE A 79 -0.39 10.44 11.40
N ILE A 80 0.40 10.03 10.42
CA ILE A 80 1.86 10.25 10.41
C ILE A 80 2.16 11.75 10.43
N GLY A 81 1.44 12.56 9.65
CA GLY A 81 1.60 14.01 9.62
C GLY A 81 1.32 14.66 10.98
N ILE A 82 0.20 14.30 11.63
CA ILE A 82 -0.15 14.83 12.95
C ILE A 82 0.87 14.40 14.00
N ILE A 83 1.24 13.11 14.03
CA ILE A 83 2.23 12.59 14.98
C ILE A 83 3.59 13.27 14.76
N GLY A 84 4.01 13.44 13.51
CA GLY A 84 5.27 14.13 13.17
C GLY A 84 5.28 15.59 13.64
N LEU A 85 4.17 16.32 13.44
CA LEU A 85 4.05 17.71 13.90
C LEU A 85 4.06 17.82 15.42
N ILE A 86 3.37 16.92 16.13
CA ILE A 86 3.39 16.87 17.60
C ILE A 86 4.81 16.54 18.07
N GLN A 87 5.42 15.49 17.54
CA GLN A 87 6.76 15.06 17.94
C GLN A 87 7.80 16.16 17.74
N TRP A 88 7.72 16.89 16.62
CA TRP A 88 8.63 17.99 16.34
C TRP A 88 8.55 19.13 17.36
N LYS A 89 7.37 19.35 17.96
CA LYS A 89 7.15 20.46 18.90
C LYS A 89 7.31 20.06 20.37
N THR A 90 6.93 18.84 20.73
CA THR A 90 6.80 18.43 22.15
C THR A 90 7.69 17.26 22.53
N GLU A 91 8.29 16.56 21.56
CA GLU A 91 9.07 15.34 21.80
C GLU A 91 8.34 14.28 22.65
N LEU A 92 7.00 14.30 22.59
CA LEU A 92 6.13 13.56 23.51
C LEU A 92 6.22 12.03 23.35
N PHE A 93 6.51 11.55 22.15
CA PHE A 93 6.49 10.13 21.83
C PHE A 93 7.89 9.51 21.99
N GLY A 94 7.94 8.39 22.71
CA GLY A 94 9.16 7.58 22.83
C GLY A 94 9.48 6.80 21.55
N VAL A 95 10.72 6.33 21.46
CA VAL A 95 11.27 5.62 20.28
C VAL A 95 10.41 4.43 19.87
N GLY A 96 9.97 3.59 20.82
CA GLY A 96 9.16 2.41 20.50
C GLY A 96 7.81 2.74 19.83
N PHE A 97 7.18 3.87 20.16
CA PHE A 97 5.96 4.30 19.47
C PHE A 97 6.27 4.78 18.06
N LEU A 98 7.34 5.56 17.89
CA LEU A 98 7.78 6.07 16.60
C LEU A 98 8.21 4.92 15.65
N ASP A 99 8.75 3.83 16.18
CA ASP A 99 9.10 2.63 15.40
C ASP A 99 7.87 1.93 14.83
N VAL A 100 6.77 1.86 15.58
CA VAL A 100 5.50 1.32 15.07
C VAL A 100 4.99 2.19 13.92
N ILE A 101 5.02 3.51 14.07
CA ILE A 101 4.63 4.44 13.01
C ILE A 101 5.53 4.30 11.77
N SER A 102 6.84 4.16 11.98
CA SER A 102 7.81 3.88 10.91
C SER A 102 7.53 2.56 10.19
N SER A 103 7.14 1.51 10.92
CA SER A 103 6.79 0.20 10.35
C SER A 103 5.52 0.26 9.50
N VAL A 104 4.49 0.96 9.98
CA VAL A 104 3.25 1.19 9.20
C VAL A 104 3.56 1.96 7.92
N ARG A 105 4.39 3.00 8.02
CA ARG A 105 4.87 3.78 6.87
C ARG A 105 5.61 2.90 5.86
N LEU A 106 6.54 2.06 6.31
CA LEU A 106 7.28 1.14 5.45
C LEU A 106 6.38 0.13 4.76
N PHE A 107 5.42 -0.46 5.48
CA PHE A 107 4.45 -1.38 4.89
C PHE A 107 3.65 -0.70 3.77
N LEU A 108 3.12 0.49 4.02
CA LEU A 108 2.37 1.26 3.02
C LEU A 108 3.25 1.92 1.94
N GLY A 109 4.53 2.14 2.22
CA GLY A 109 5.51 2.58 1.23
C GLY A 109 6.00 1.45 0.32
N SER A 110 5.66 0.20 0.64
CA SER A 110 6.08 -0.97 -0.12
C SER A 110 5.09 -1.33 -1.25
N PRO A 111 5.51 -2.13 -2.25
CA PRO A 111 4.59 -2.66 -3.26
C PRO A 111 3.60 -3.70 -2.71
N VAL A 112 3.80 -4.19 -1.48
CA VAL A 112 3.06 -5.32 -0.89
C VAL A 112 1.55 -5.05 -0.79
N PRO A 113 1.07 -3.93 -0.22
CA PRO A 113 -0.36 -3.68 -0.08
C PRO A 113 -1.08 -3.65 -1.44
N TYR A 114 -0.42 -3.12 -2.47
CA TYR A 114 -0.99 -3.06 -3.82
C TYR A 114 -1.19 -4.46 -4.40
N PHE A 115 -0.18 -5.33 -4.23
CA PHE A 115 -0.25 -6.72 -4.70
C PHE A 115 -1.25 -7.55 -3.88
N MET A 116 -1.26 -7.41 -2.55
CA MET A 116 -2.22 -8.11 -1.69
C MET A 116 -3.66 -7.77 -2.07
N MET A 117 -3.97 -6.49 -2.28
CA MET A 117 -5.29 -6.08 -2.73
C MET A 117 -5.65 -6.64 -4.10
N TYR A 118 -4.68 -6.81 -5.00
CA TYR A 118 -4.91 -7.43 -6.30
C TYR A 118 -5.28 -8.91 -6.20
N ILE A 119 -4.65 -9.64 -5.28
CA ILE A 119 -5.04 -11.03 -4.99
C ILE A 119 -6.49 -11.07 -4.50
N LEU A 120 -6.83 -10.24 -3.50
CA LEU A 120 -8.20 -10.15 -2.96
C LEU A 120 -9.23 -9.75 -4.02
N TYR A 121 -8.88 -8.80 -4.89
CA TYR A 121 -9.71 -8.39 -6.03
C TYR A 121 -9.92 -9.54 -7.03
N THR A 122 -8.89 -10.31 -7.32
CA THR A 122 -8.99 -11.46 -8.23
C THR A 122 -9.87 -12.56 -7.66
N ILE A 123 -9.73 -12.84 -6.35
CA ILE A 123 -10.58 -13.81 -5.63
C ILE A 123 -12.05 -13.38 -5.66
N THR A 124 -12.33 -12.10 -5.38
CA THR A 124 -13.71 -11.56 -5.39
C THR A 124 -14.36 -11.56 -6.78
N LEU A 125 -13.58 -11.53 -7.86
CA LEU A 125 -14.10 -11.64 -9.22
C LEU A 125 -14.39 -13.07 -9.68
N ASN A 126 -13.79 -14.10 -9.07
CA ASN A 126 -13.94 -15.51 -9.44
C ASN A 126 -14.54 -16.37 -8.30
N PRO A 127 -15.77 -16.10 -7.85
CA PRO A 127 -16.39 -16.86 -6.76
C PRO A 127 -16.70 -18.33 -7.14
N THR A 128 -16.77 -18.65 -8.43
CA THR A 128 -17.15 -19.99 -8.95
C THR A 128 -16.12 -21.09 -8.68
N ASN A 129 -14.86 -20.77 -8.40
CA ASN A 129 -13.83 -21.77 -8.11
C ASN A 129 -13.84 -22.28 -6.65
N MET A 130 -14.60 -21.65 -5.75
CA MET A 130 -14.73 -22.12 -4.36
C MET A 130 -15.95 -23.01 -4.12
N ASN A 131 -16.90 -23.04 -5.04
CA ASN A 131 -18.16 -23.79 -4.89
C ASN A 131 -18.26 -24.99 -5.86
N GLY A 132 -17.29 -25.12 -6.77
CA GLY A 132 -17.25 -26.17 -7.79
C GLY A 132 -16.48 -27.43 -7.39
N SER A 133 -15.66 -27.38 -6.32
CA SER A 133 -15.03 -28.58 -5.75
C SER A 133 -16.01 -29.36 -4.88
N ASP A 134 -16.79 -28.67 -4.04
CA ASP A 134 -17.75 -29.30 -3.14
C ASP A 134 -18.84 -30.08 -3.90
N LYS A 135 -19.35 -29.51 -5.00
CA LYS A 135 -20.36 -30.21 -5.82
C LYS A 135 -19.82 -31.45 -6.53
N LYS A 136 -18.54 -31.45 -6.95
CA LYS A 136 -17.94 -32.61 -7.61
C LYS A 136 -17.64 -33.74 -6.63
N GLU A 137 -17.34 -33.41 -5.38
CA GLU A 137 -17.16 -34.41 -4.32
C GLU A 137 -18.49 -35.03 -3.86
N GLU A 138 -19.55 -34.22 -3.77
CA GLU A 138 -20.90 -34.72 -3.48
C GLU A 138 -21.46 -35.62 -4.59
N GLU A 139 -21.25 -35.30 -5.87
CA GLU A 139 -21.69 -36.17 -6.97
C GLU A 139 -20.88 -37.47 -7.05
N LYS A 140 -19.58 -37.45 -6.72
CA LYS A 140 -18.74 -38.64 -6.71
C LYS A 140 -19.07 -39.62 -5.58
N ASN A 141 -19.59 -39.13 -4.45
CA ASN A 141 -20.01 -39.96 -3.32
C ASN A 141 -21.48 -40.43 -3.41
N ARG A 142 -22.22 -40.01 -4.45
CA ARG A 142 -23.61 -40.47 -4.70
C ARG A 142 -23.70 -41.64 -5.70
N TYR A 143 -22.58 -42.11 -6.24
CA TYR A 143 -22.52 -43.26 -7.15
C TYR A 143 -21.55 -44.33 -6.63
#